data_AF-A0A524PKD5-F1
#
_entry.id   AF-A0A524PKD5-F1
#
_cell.length_a   1.000
_cell.length_b   1.000
_cell.length_c   1.000
_cell.angle_alpha   90.00
_cell.angle_beta   90.00
_cell.angle_gamma   90.00
#
_symmetry.space_group_name_H-M   'P 1'
#
loop_
_entity.id
_entity.type
_entity.pdbx_description
1 polymer ?
#
loop_
_entity_poly.entity_id
_entity_poly.type
_entity_poly.pdbx_seq_one_letter_code
_entity_poly.pdbx_strand_id
1 'polypeptide(L)'
;MEKVYLIIVGILLILAISDLIVGVSNDAVNFLNSAIGSRVAPLRVILIIATLGILIGATFSSGMMEVARKGIFNPGEFFFSDLMIIFLAVMITDILLLDL
;
A
#
# COMPACT_ATOMS: atom_id res chain seq x y z
N MET A 1 11.32 -18.55 18.71
CA MET A 1 10.43 -17.39 18.43
C MET A 1 10.95 -16.50 17.31
N GLU A 2 12.22 -16.09 17.28
CA GLU A 2 12.76 -15.24 16.19
C GLU A 2 12.55 -15.77 14.77
N LYS A 3 12.79 -17.06 14.52
CA LYS A 3 12.59 -17.66 13.19
C LYS A 3 11.15 -17.56 12.70
N VAL A 4 10.18 -17.65 13.62
CA VAL A 4 8.75 -17.53 13.29
C VAL A 4 8.44 -16.09 12.88
N TYR A 5 8.96 -15.11 13.60
CA TYR A 5 8.78 -13.70 13.24
C TYR A 5 9.41 -13.35 11.90
N LEU A 6 10.59 -13.89 11.58
CA LEU A 6 11.19 -13.71 10.26
C LEU A 6 10.33 -14.28 9.13
N ILE A 7 9.70 -15.45 9.34
CA ILE A 7 8.76 -16.02 8.37
C ILE A 7 7.55 -15.10 8.20
N ILE A 8 6.96 -14.61 9.31
CA ILE A 8 5.82 -13.70 9.27
C ILE A 8 6.17 -12.42 8.53
N VAL A 9 7.33 -11.81 8.81
CA VAL A 9 7.80 -10.61 8.09
C VAL A 9 7.97 -10.89 6.59
N GLY A 10 8.51 -12.05 6.22
CA GLY A 10 8.61 -12.45 4.81
C GLY A 10 7.25 -12.54 4.13
N ILE A 11 6.26 -13.14 4.80
CA ILE A 11 4.88 -13.21 4.30
C ILE A 11 4.27 -11.82 4.17
N LEU A 12 4.37 -10.99 5.23
CA LEU A 12 3.86 -9.62 5.23
C LEU A 12 4.46 -8.78 4.10
N LEU A 13 5.75 -8.96 3.80
CA LEU A 13 6.40 -8.23 2.72
C LEU A 13 5.88 -8.64 1.34
N ILE A 14 5.68 -9.94 1.11
CA ILE A 14 5.07 -10.43 -0.14
C ILE A 14 3.65 -9.90 -0.31
N LEU A 15 2.85 -10.01 0.76
CA LEU A 15 1.47 -9.53 0.79
C LEU A 15 1.39 -8.01 0.57
N ALA A 16 2.23 -7.22 1.24
CA ALA A 16 2.27 -5.77 1.07
C ALA A 16 2.64 -5.34 -0.35
N ILE A 17 3.51 -6.10 -1.05
CA ILE A 17 3.82 -5.82 -2.46
C ILE A 17 2.58 -6.05 -3.32
N SER A 18 1.85 -7.15 -3.10
CA SER A 18 0.62 -7.45 -3.85
C SER A 18 -0.44 -6.38 -3.64
N ASP A 19 -0.70 -6.00 -2.39
CA ASP A 19 -1.64 -4.93 -2.03
C ASP A 19 -1.27 -3.61 -2.69
N LEU A 20 0.01 -3.20 -2.60
CA LEU A 20 0.49 -1.98 -3.23
C LEU A 20 0.24 -1.97 -4.74
N ILE A 21 0.40 -3.10 -5.43
CA ILE A 21 0.12 -3.20 -6.86
C ILE A 21 -1.36 -2.95 -7.15
N VAL A 22 -2.28 -3.57 -6.39
CA VAL A 22 -3.72 -3.44 -6.60
C VAL A 22 -4.18 -2.01 -6.28
N GLY A 23 -3.82 -1.50 -5.10
CA GLY A 23 -4.17 -0.16 -4.65
C GLY A 23 -3.65 0.93 -5.60
N VAL A 24 -2.36 0.91 -5.94
CA VAL A 24 -1.77 1.91 -6.84
C VAL A 24 -2.35 1.79 -8.26
N SER A 25 -2.68 0.58 -8.72
CA SER A 25 -3.30 0.41 -10.04
C SER A 25 -4.70 1.02 -10.10
N ASN A 26 -5.50 0.85 -9.05
CA ASN A 26 -6.82 1.47 -8.94
C ASN A 26 -6.73 3.00 -8.99
N ASP A 27 -5.81 3.58 -8.22
CA ASP A 27 -5.59 5.03 -8.20
C ASP A 27 -5.04 5.53 -9.54
N ALA A 28 -4.09 4.80 -10.15
CA ALA A 28 -3.51 5.15 -11.44
C ALA A 28 -4.59 5.21 -12.53
N VAL A 29 -5.50 4.23 -12.58
CA VAL A 29 -6.61 4.25 -13.56
C VAL A 29 -7.51 5.47 -13.33
N ASN A 30 -7.83 5.80 -12.08
CA ASN A 30 -8.63 6.98 -11.76
C ASN A 30 -7.97 8.29 -12.22
N PHE A 31 -6.65 8.44 -12.06
CA PHE A 31 -5.92 9.61 -12.53
C PHE A 31 -5.76 9.66 -14.06
N LEU A 32 -5.52 8.50 -14.68
CA LEU A 32 -5.23 8.40 -16.11
C LEU A 32 -6.49 8.53 -16.97
N ASN A 33 -7.66 8.12 -16.48
CA ASN A 33 -8.92 8.14 -17.24
C ASN A 33 -9.25 9.52 -17.81
N SER A 34 -9.13 10.58 -17.00
CA SER A 34 -9.41 11.96 -17.43
C SER A 34 -8.38 12.47 -18.46
N ALA A 35 -7.10 12.14 -18.27
CA ALA A 35 -6.02 12.58 -19.17
C ALA A 35 -6.06 11.84 -20.52
N ILE A 36 -6.31 10.53 -20.50
CA ILE A 36 -6.43 9.70 -21.71
C ILE A 36 -7.71 10.05 -22.47
N GLY A 37 -8.84 10.17 -21.76
CA GLY A 37 -10.14 10.46 -22.36
C GLY A 37 -10.21 11.83 -23.05
N SER A 38 -9.54 12.84 -22.49
CA SER A 38 -9.45 14.19 -23.08
C SER A 38 -8.45 14.32 -24.23
N ARG A 39 -7.59 13.31 -24.46
CA ARG A 39 -6.52 13.31 -25.48
C ARG A 39 -5.58 14.52 -25.38
N VAL A 40 -5.31 14.98 -24.16
CA VAL A 40 -4.50 16.19 -23.91
C VAL A 40 -3.04 16.06 -24.37
N ALA A 41 -2.49 14.84 -24.36
CA ALA A 41 -1.12 14.53 -24.75
C ALA A 41 -1.00 13.09 -25.28
N PRO A 42 0.12 12.73 -25.94
CA PRO A 42 0.40 11.34 -26.30
C PRO A 42 0.44 10.44 -25.05
N LEU A 43 -0.07 9.21 -25.15
CA LEU A 43 -0.17 8.25 -24.03
C LEU A 43 1.16 8.09 -23.27
N ARG A 44 2.29 8.06 -23.98
CA ARG A 44 3.63 7.94 -23.38
C ARG A 44 3.95 9.10 -22.43
N VAL A 45 3.57 10.33 -22.80
CA VAL A 45 3.81 11.52 -21.98
C VAL A 45 2.95 11.46 -20.71
N ILE A 46 1.68 11.09 -20.86
CA ILE A 46 0.75 10.93 -19.74
C ILE A 46 1.29 9.91 -18.73
N LEU A 47 1.74 8.75 -19.22
CA LEU A 47 2.30 7.69 -18.36
C LEU A 47 3.57 8.14 -17.64
N ILE A 48 4.50 8.80 -18.31
CA ILE A 48 5.74 9.31 -17.68
C ILE A 48 5.40 10.30 -16.56
N ILE A 49 4.50 11.25 -16.82
CA ILE A 49 4.08 12.24 -15.82
C ILE A 49 3.40 11.56 -14.63
N ALA A 50 2.49 10.61 -14.89
CA ALA A 50 1.79 9.87 -13.85
C ALA A 50 2.76 9.07 -12.97
N THR A 51 3.70 8.34 -13.57
CA THR A 51 4.71 7.57 -12.81
C THR A 51 5.59 8.48 -11.95
N LEU A 52 6.08 9.60 -12.49
CA LEU A 52 6.87 10.56 -11.72
C LEU A 52 6.06 11.17 -10.59
N GLY A 53 4.80 11.53 -10.86
CA GLY A 53 3.88 12.07 -9.86
C GLY A 53 3.62 11.09 -8.71
N ILE A 54 3.33 9.82 -9.02
CA ILE A 54 3.13 8.77 -8.02
C ILE A 54 4.41 8.52 -7.22
N LEU A 55 5.57 8.47 -7.87
CA LEU A 55 6.85 8.23 -7.18
C LEU A 55 7.20 9.37 -6.21
N ILE A 56 7.02 10.63 -6.64
CA ILE A 56 7.23 11.80 -5.77
C ILE A 56 6.18 11.78 -4.65
N GLY A 57 4.90 11.59 -4.96
CA GLY A 57 3.84 11.53 -3.95
C GLY A 57 4.10 10.47 -2.88
N ALA A 58 4.49 9.26 -3.29
CA ALA A 58 4.76 8.14 -2.40
C ALA A 58 6.01 8.34 -1.52
N THR A 59 7.07 8.98 -2.05
CA THR A 59 8.30 9.23 -1.28
C THR A 59 8.15 10.36 -0.26
N PHE A 60 7.25 11.32 -0.50
CA PHE A 60 6.99 12.45 0.39
C PHE A 60 5.77 12.23 1.33
N SER A 61 5.06 11.10 1.25
CA SER A 61 3.81 10.85 1.99
C SER A 61 3.96 10.42 3.46
N SER A 62 5.15 10.52 4.05
CA SER A 62 5.46 10.02 5.41
C SER A 62 4.49 10.52 6.49
N GLY A 63 4.00 11.76 6.37
CA GLY A 63 3.03 12.34 7.29
C GLY A 63 1.65 11.65 7.27
N MET A 64 1.19 11.14 6.12
CA MET A 64 -0.12 10.45 6.04
C MET A 64 -0.10 9.12 6.78
N MET A 65 1.00 8.37 6.70
CA MET A 65 1.11 7.07 7.38
C MET A 65 1.10 7.23 8.90
N GLU A 66 1.64 8.34 9.42
CA GLU A 66 1.60 8.64 10.86
C GLU A 66 0.20 9.05 11.34
N VAL A 67 -0.54 9.80 10.53
CA VAL A 67 -1.95 10.15 10.80
C VAL A 67 -2.83 8.89 10.80
N ALA A 68 -2.68 8.01 9.80
CA ALA A 68 -3.42 6.76 9.71
C ALA A 68 -3.16 5.85 10.92
N ARG A 69 -1.91 5.78 11.39
CA ARG A 69 -1.54 4.95 12.54
C ARG A 69 -2.11 5.47 13.86
N LYS A 70 -2.00 6.77 14.12
CA LYS A 70 -2.44 7.37 15.39
C LYS A 70 -3.96 7.32 15.60
N GLY A 71 -4.74 7.16 14.53
CA GLY A 71 -6.20 7.11 14.60
C GLY A 71 -6.82 5.71 14.76
N ILE A 72 -6.10 4.64 14.42
CA ILE A 72 -6.68 3.28 14.36
C ILE A 72 -6.35 2.45 15.60
N PHE A 73 -5.09 2.43 16.03
CA PHE A 73 -4.69 1.73 17.25
C PHE A 73 -3.34 2.26 17.76
N ASN A 74 -3.07 2.12 19.06
CA ASN A 74 -1.78 2.50 19.65
C ASN A 74 -0.86 1.26 19.73
N PRO A 75 0.08 1.07 18.79
CA PRO A 75 0.95 -0.12 18.77
C PRO A 75 1.85 -0.23 20.00
N GLY A 76 2.08 0.86 20.74
CA GLY A 76 2.89 0.85 21.95
C GLY A 76 2.26 0.09 23.13
N GLU A 77 0.96 -0.18 23.09
CA GLU A 77 0.22 -0.87 24.16
C GLU A 77 0.20 -2.41 23.99
N PHE A 78 0.78 -2.93 22.91
CA PHE A 78 0.77 -4.36 22.58
C PHE A 78 2.15 -4.99 22.71
N PHE A 79 2.19 -6.27 23.13
CA PHE A 79 3.40 -7.04 23.01
C PHE A 79 3.72 -7.29 21.53
N PHE A 80 5.00 -7.40 21.22
CA PHE A 80 5.47 -7.65 19.85
C PHE A 80 4.82 -8.89 19.21
N SER A 81 4.62 -9.96 19.99
CA SER A 81 3.91 -11.17 19.55
C SER A 81 2.50 -10.87 19.05
N ASP A 82 1.79 -10.01 19.76
CA ASP A 82 0.38 -9.72 19.50
C ASP A 82 0.27 -8.85 18.24
N LEU A 83 1.17 -7.87 18.09
CA LEU A 83 1.29 -7.05 16.88
C LEU A 83 1.55 -7.91 15.64
N MET A 84 2.47 -8.87 15.73
CA MET A 84 2.79 -9.74 14.60
C MET A 84 1.60 -10.58 14.15
N ILE A 85 0.79 -11.07 15.09
CA ILE A 85 -0.44 -11.82 14.79
C ILE A 85 -1.51 -10.90 14.19
N ILE A 86 -1.73 -9.72 14.78
CA ILE A 86 -2.72 -8.75 14.29
C ILE A 86 -2.39 -8.33 12.86
N PHE A 87 -1.15 -7.92 12.58
CA PHE A 87 -0.75 -7.51 11.23
C PHE A 87 -0.90 -8.64 10.22
N LEU A 88 -0.55 -9.87 10.60
CA LEU A 88 -0.74 -11.02 9.72
C LEU A 88 -2.22 -11.27 9.44
N ALA A 89 -3.07 -11.23 10.46
CA ALA A 89 -4.50 -11.46 10.31
C ALA A 89 -5.18 -10.38 9.45
N VAL A 90 -4.83 -9.11 9.67
CA VAL A 90 -5.36 -7.98 8.89
C VAL A 90 -4.94 -8.10 7.43
N MET A 91 -3.64 -8.28 7.15
CA MET A 91 -3.14 -8.39 5.77
C MET A 91 -3.72 -9.59 5.02
N ILE A 92 -3.89 -10.73 5.69
CA ILE A 92 -4.54 -11.90 5.08
C ILE A 92 -6.01 -11.60 4.77
N THR A 93 -6.72 -10.96 5.70
CA THR A 93 -8.14 -10.64 5.51
C THR A 93 -8.32 -9.66 4.36
N ASP A 94 -7.50 -8.62 4.31
CA ASP A 94 -7.55 -7.60 3.27
C ASP A 94 -7.31 -8.22 1.89
N ILE A 95 -6.15 -8.85 1.71
CA ILE A 95 -5.73 -9.32 0.39
C ILE A 95 -6.49 -10.56 -0.07
N LEU A 96 -6.76 -11.52 0.83
CA LEU A 96 -7.37 -12.79 0.42
C LEU A 96 -8.89 -12.80 0.51
N LEU A 97 -9.50 -11.99 1.38
CA LEU A 97 -10.96 -11.97 1.53
C LEU A 97 -11.61 -10.73 0.92
N LEU A 98 -10.94 -9.57 0.89
CA LEU A 98 -11.54 -8.32 0.42
C LEU A 98 -11.10 -7.95 -1.00
N ASP A 99 -9.82 -8.09 -1.33
CA ASP A 99 -9.25 -7.66 -2.62
C ASP A 99 -9.23 -8.74 -3.72
N LEU A 100 -9.59 -9.98 -3.38
CA LEU A 100 -9.49 -11.16 -4.27
C LEU A 100 -10.73 -11.36 -5.16
#